data_AF-D2U443-F1
#
_entry.id   AF-D2U443-F1
#
_cell.length_a   1.000
_cell.length_b   1.000
_cell.length_c   1.000
_cell.angle_alpha   90.00
_cell.angle_beta   90.00
_cell.angle_gamma   90.00
#
_symmetry.space_group_name_H-M   'P 1'
#
loop_
_entity.id
_entity.type
_entity.pdbx_description
1 polymer ?
#
loop_
_entity_poly.entity_id
_entity_poly.type
_entity_poly.pdbx_seq_one_letter_code
_entity_poly.pdbx_strand_id
1 'polypeptide(L)'
;MDLDAAIVVYLEDKKVDEEYEGIVRQLMTYMMEDPRTIPSVLTALFCARSIERIGDRCQNICEFIFYYLKGQDFRHLGGDFVEKMLTKGSH
;
A
#
# COMPACT_ATOMS: atom_id res chain seq x y z
N MET A 1 -17.27 -11.83 4.93
CA MET A 1 -16.30 -10.72 4.94
C MET A 1 -14.94 -11.38 5.10
N ASP A 2 -14.07 -11.21 4.12
CA ASP A 2 -12.83 -11.97 3.98
C ASP A 2 -11.69 -11.24 4.71
N LEU A 3 -11.31 -11.78 5.86
CA LEU A 3 -10.26 -11.22 6.71
C LEU A 3 -8.86 -11.47 6.12
N ASP A 4 -8.71 -12.57 5.39
CA ASP A 4 -7.45 -13.01 4.83
C ASP A 4 -7.06 -12.09 3.66
N ALA A 5 -8.04 -11.71 2.83
CA ALA A 5 -7.85 -10.72 1.77
C ALA A 5 -7.40 -9.35 2.33
N ALA A 6 -7.96 -8.91 3.46
CA ALA A 6 -7.57 -7.64 4.09
C ALA A 6 -6.12 -7.66 4.58
N ILE A 7 -5.65 -8.79 5.10
CA ILE A 7 -4.28 -8.96 5.58
C ILE A 7 -3.28 -8.98 4.42
N VAL A 8 -3.60 -9.68 3.33
CA VAL A 8 -2.74 -9.74 2.13
C VAL A 8 -2.56 -8.35 1.55
N VAL A 9 -3.64 -7.58 1.40
CA VAL A 9 -3.59 -6.19 0.91
C VAL A 9 -2.68 -5.32 1.78
N TYR A 10 -2.77 -5.44 3.10
CA TYR A 10 -1.92 -4.68 4.02
C TYR A 10 -0.42 -4.99 3.89
N LEU A 11 -0.06 -6.26 3.64
CA LEU A 11 1.33 -6.65 3.45
C LEU A 11 1.88 -6.19 2.08
N GLU A 12 1.02 -6.18 1.05
CA GLU A 12 1.39 -5.71 -0.28
C GLU A 12 1.60 -4.19 -0.33
N ASP A 13 0.82 -3.42 0.43
CA ASP A 13 0.88 -1.96 0.48
C ASP A 13 2.29 -1.44 0.81
N LYS A 14 2.92 -2.00 1.85
CA LYS A 14 4.29 -1.64 2.23
C LYS A 14 5.32 -1.86 1.12
N LYS A 15 5.14 -2.92 0.33
CA LYS A 15 6.02 -3.22 -0.80
C LYS A 15 5.79 -2.25 -1.96
N VAL A 16 4.55 -1.83 -2.19
CA VAL A 16 4.19 -0.84 -3.20
C VAL A 16 4.80 0.52 -2.87
N ASP A 17 4.83 0.92 -1.60
CA ASP A 17 5.49 2.16 -1.14
C ASP A 17 6.99 2.19 -1.42
N GLU A 18 7.70 1.09 -1.10
CA GLU A 18 9.14 0.97 -1.34
C GLU A 18 9.48 1.02 -2.85
N GLU A 19 8.68 0.35 -3.68
CA GLU A 19 8.83 0.38 -5.14
C GLU A 19 8.52 1.78 -5.71
N TYR A 20 7.50 2.47 -5.18
CA TYR A 20 7.15 3.83 -5.59
C TYR A 20 8.32 4.81 -5.35
N GLU A 21 8.97 4.75 -4.17
CA GLU A 21 10.19 5.52 -3.88
C GLU A 21 11.31 5.24 -4.89
N GLY A 22 11.51 3.97 -5.27
CA GLY A 22 12.48 3.56 -6.28
C GLY A 22 12.19 4.17 -7.65
N ILE A 23 10.94 4.11 -8.09
CA ILE A 23 10.48 4.68 -9.36
C ILE A 23 10.71 6.20 -9.37
N VAL A 24 10.40 6.91 -8.28
CA VAL A 24 10.63 8.36 -8.20
C VAL A 24 12.11 8.71 -8.42
N ARG A 25 13.04 7.95 -7.81
CA ARG A 25 14.48 8.18 -8.00
C ARG A 25 14.92 7.95 -9.45
N GLN A 26 14.47 6.86 -10.07
CA GLN A 26 14.78 6.57 -11.47
C GLN A 26 14.25 7.65 -12.41
N LEU A 27 13.03 8.12 -12.17
CA LEU A 27 12.40 9.20 -12.91
C LEU A 27 13.16 10.52 -12.77
N MET A 28 13.69 10.84 -11.58
CA MET A 28 14.57 12.01 -11.39
C MET A 28 15.85 11.90 -12.23
N THR A 29 16.49 10.73 -12.30
CA THR A 29 17.66 10.51 -13.17
C THR A 29 17.31 10.75 -14.64
N TYR A 30 16.17 10.24 -15.09
CA TYR A 30 15.69 10.42 -16.47
C TYR A 30 15.42 11.89 -16.81
N MET A 31 14.82 12.64 -15.88
CA MET A 31 14.60 14.08 -16.01
C MET A 31 15.93 14.87 -16.05
N MET A 32 16.97 14.41 -15.37
CA MET A 32 18.30 15.04 -15.39
C MET A 32 19.05 14.78 -16.70
N GLU A 33 18.86 13.61 -17.33
CA GLU A 33 19.44 13.30 -18.64
C GLU A 33 18.80 14.13 -19.77
N ASP A 34 17.47 14.32 -19.74
CA ASP A 34 16.78 15.21 -20.67
C ASP A 34 15.66 16.01 -19.97
N PRO A 35 15.90 17.29 -19.64
CA PRO A 35 14.91 18.14 -18.99
C PRO A 35 13.59 18.31 -19.76
N ARG A 36 13.56 18.03 -21.08
CA ARG A 36 12.33 18.09 -21.88
C ARG A 36 11.34 16.98 -21.51
N THR A 37 11.80 15.93 -20.84
CA THR A 37 10.98 14.81 -20.38
C THR A 37 10.21 15.10 -19.09
N ILE A 38 10.58 16.17 -18.36
CA ILE A 38 9.97 16.55 -17.07
C ILE A 38 8.44 16.57 -17.11
N PRO A 39 7.76 17.20 -18.10
CA PRO A 39 6.30 17.24 -18.11
C PRO A 39 5.65 15.85 -18.22
N SER A 40 6.20 14.97 -19.06
CA SER A 40 5.69 13.61 -19.26
C SER A 40 5.92 12.75 -18.02
N VAL A 41 7.08 12.88 -17.40
CA VAL A 41 7.42 12.14 -16.19
C VAL A 41 6.57 12.59 -14.99
N LEU A 42 6.33 13.90 -14.83
CA LEU A 42 5.40 14.41 -13.82
C LEU A 42 3.98 13.89 -14.00
N THR A 43 3.52 13.74 -15.24
CA THR A 43 2.21 13.14 -15.53
C THR A 43 2.13 11.70 -15.04
N ALA A 44 3.15 10.88 -15.31
CA ALA A 44 3.23 9.51 -14.81
C ALA A 44 3.27 9.47 -13.27
N LEU A 45 4.00 10.40 -12.63
CA LEU A 45 4.07 10.50 -11.18
C LEU A 45 2.70 10.83 -10.56
N PHE A 46 1.93 11.71 -11.17
CA PHE A 46 0.57 12.03 -10.72
C PHE A 46 -0.38 10.83 -10.85
N CYS A 47 -0.26 10.04 -11.93
CA CYS A 47 -1.01 8.80 -12.07
C CYS A 47 -0.64 7.80 -10.96
N ALA A 48 0.65 7.57 -10.73
CA ALA A 48 1.13 6.65 -9.70
C ALA A 48 0.65 7.08 -8.29
N ARG A 49 0.75 8.37 -7.95
CA ARG A 49 0.19 8.91 -6.69
C ARG A 49 -1.33 8.77 -6.59
N SER A 50 -2.06 8.85 -7.69
CA SER A 50 -3.51 8.65 -7.66
C SER A 50 -3.86 7.20 -7.35
N ILE A 51 -3.05 6.25 -7.82
CA ILE A 51 -3.21 4.82 -7.53
C ILE A 51 -2.89 4.53 -6.07
N GLU A 52 -1.79 5.07 -5.53
CA GLU A 52 -1.43 4.95 -4.11
C GLU A 52 -2.58 5.41 -3.21
N ARG A 53 -3.14 6.61 -3.45
CA ARG A 53 -4.31 7.11 -2.71
C ARG A 53 -5.56 6.23 -2.79
N ILE A 54 -5.73 5.46 -3.87
CA ILE A 54 -6.84 4.50 -4.00
C ILE A 54 -6.54 3.29 -3.10
N GLY A 55 -5.32 2.77 -3.14
CA GLY A 55 -4.86 1.68 -2.26
C GLY A 55 -5.02 2.04 -0.79
N ASP A 56 -4.58 3.24 -0.42
CA ASP A 56 -4.66 3.80 0.93
C ASP A 56 -6.12 3.88 1.44
N ARG A 57 -7.06 4.23 0.55
CA ARG A 57 -8.50 4.19 0.88
C ARG A 57 -9.04 2.79 1.01
N CYS A 58 -8.62 1.85 0.17
CA CYS A 58 -8.99 0.45 0.30
C CYS A 58 -8.52 -0.12 1.64
N GLN A 59 -7.30 0.20 2.07
CA GLN A 59 -6.75 -0.18 3.36
C GLN A 59 -7.59 0.37 4.52
N ASN A 60 -7.92 1.66 4.51
CA ASN A 60 -8.80 2.26 5.51
C ASN A 60 -10.17 1.56 5.63
N ILE A 61 -10.75 1.14 4.50
CA ILE A 61 -12.03 0.38 4.51
C ILE A 61 -11.82 -1.02 5.10
N CYS A 62 -10.74 -1.71 4.76
CA CYS A 62 -10.37 -3.01 5.32
C CYS A 62 -10.14 -2.94 6.83
N GLU A 63 -9.46 -1.91 7.32
CA GLU A 63 -9.28 -1.65 8.76
C GLU A 63 -10.62 -1.46 9.48
N PHE A 64 -11.54 -0.68 8.89
CA PHE A 64 -12.86 -0.45 9.46
C PHE A 64 -13.67 -1.75 9.56
N ILE A 65 -13.61 -2.58 8.51
CA ILE A 65 -14.22 -3.92 8.47
C ILE A 65 -13.63 -4.82 9.56
N PHE A 66 -12.29 -4.83 9.71
CA PHE A 66 -11.61 -5.60 10.74
C PHE A 66 -12.04 -5.19 12.14
N TYR A 67 -12.05 -3.89 12.41
CA TYR A 67 -12.50 -3.32 13.68
C TYR A 67 -13.96 -3.71 13.99
N TYR A 68 -14.85 -3.62 13.00
CA TYR A 68 -16.26 -4.00 13.17
C TYR A 68 -16.44 -5.47 13.54
N LEU A 69 -15.65 -6.37 12.96
CA LEU A 69 -15.76 -7.83 13.21
C LEU A 69 -15.04 -8.30 14.48
N LYS A 70 -13.90 -7.70 14.83
CA LYS A 70 -13.03 -8.17 15.92
C LYS A 70 -13.04 -7.27 17.17
N GLY A 71 -13.57 -6.06 17.06
CA GLY A 71 -13.56 -5.07 18.14
C GLY A 71 -12.16 -4.55 18.50
N GLN A 72 -11.16 -4.79 17.65
CA GLN A 72 -9.75 -4.46 17.88
C GLN A 72 -9.22 -3.61 16.74
N ASP A 73 -8.37 -2.63 17.05
CA ASP A 73 -7.76 -1.74 16.06
C ASP A 73 -6.53 -2.41 15.42
N PHE A 74 -6.58 -2.57 14.10
CA PHE A 74 -5.53 -3.18 13.29
C PHE A 74 -4.16 -2.48 13.42
N ARG A 75 -4.14 -1.15 13.63
CA ARG A 75 -2.91 -0.35 13.73
C ARG A 75 -2.15 -0.57 15.04
N HIS A 76 -2.83 -1.05 16.07
CA HIS A 76 -2.25 -1.36 17.37
C HIS A 76 -1.74 -2.80 17.49
N LEU A 77 -2.03 -3.63 16.50
CA LEU A 77 -1.78 -5.06 16.58
C LEU A 77 -0.34 -5.42 16.22
N GLY A 78 0.39 -4.57 15.49
CA GLY A 78 1.79 -4.82 15.13
C GLY A 78 1.96 -6.03 14.22
N GLY A 79 3.11 -6.12 13.52
CA GLY A 79 3.37 -7.18 12.53
C GLY A 79 3.16 -8.61 13.08
N ASP A 80 3.55 -8.84 14.33
CA ASP A 80 3.46 -10.14 15.01
C ASP A 80 2.02 -10.66 15.19
N PHE A 81 1.02 -9.77 15.26
CA PHE A 81 -0.37 -10.18 15.43
C PHE A 81 -1.04 -10.53 14.11
N VAL A 82 -0.65 -9.84 13.04
CA VAL A 82 -1.08 -10.16 11.67
C VAL A 82 -0.57 -11.56 11.28
N GLU A 83 0.69 -11.87 11.61
CA GLU A 83 1.30 -13.18 11.39
C GLU A 83 0.61 -14.30 12.20
N LYS A 84 0.20 -13.99 13.45
CA LYS A 84 -0.59 -14.90 14.29
C LYS A 84 -2.03 -15.13 13.80
N MET A 85 -2.64 -14.17 13.11
CA MET A 85 -3.96 -14.32 12.51
C MET A 85 -3.90 -15.24 11.29
N LEU A 86 -2.90 -15.06 10.42
CA LEU A 86 -2.67 -15.92 9.25
C LEU A 86 -2.41 -17.39 9.61
N THR A 87 -1.75 -17.65 10.74
CA THR A 87 -1.50 -19.02 11.23
C THR A 87 -2.69 -19.67 11.95
N LYS A 88 -3.69 -18.89 12.38
CA LYS A 88 -4.88 -19.40 13.06
C LYS A 88 -6.07 -19.72 12.14
N GLY A 89 -6.04 -19.30 10.87
CA GLY A 89 -7.09 -19.59 9.87
C GLY A 89 -7.06 -21.01 9.28
N SER A 90 -6.06 -21.82 9.60
CA SER A 90 -5.85 -23.16 9.04
C SER A 90 -6.50 -24.33 9.82
N HIS A 91 -7.55 -24.08 10.62
CA HIS A 91 -8.38 -25.13 11.24
C HIS A 91 -9.87 -24.85 11.08
#